data_AF-A0A653MC00-F1
#
_entry.id   AF-A0A653MC00-F1
#
_cell.length_a   1.000
_cell.length_b   1.000
_cell.length_c   1.000
_cell.angle_alpha   90.00
_cell.angle_beta   90.00
_cell.angle_gamma   90.00
#
_symmetry.space_group_name_H-M   'P 1'
#
loop_
_entity.id
_entity.type
_entity.pdbx_description
1 polymer ?
#
loop_
_entity_poly.entity_id
_entity_poly.type
_entity_poly.pdbx_seq_one_letter_code
_entity_poly.pdbx_strand_id
1 'polypeptide(L)'
;MAGNFYGADVAQLRQLAKELSAGANRLNALGQQLGSSIGSGLWKGRDGDRFRSEWTASHAKLLRSATSGLESAARTLLANADEQEKASTSGPGGAGGSGAGRWGRSGRGWRDRRGWRDRRGKRAGPDGYPHRHDACRAARLPAKRRVPPVGPGKP
;
A
#
# COMPACT_ATOMS: atom_id res chain seq x y z
N MET A 1 1.58 -15.36 -34.51
CA MET A 1 2.73 -15.33 -33.58
C MET A 1 2.18 -15.06 -32.19
N ALA A 2 1.98 -16.10 -31.38
CA ALA A 2 1.48 -15.95 -30.01
C ALA A 2 2.61 -15.40 -29.14
N GLY A 3 2.51 -14.12 -28.79
CA GLY A 3 3.55 -13.39 -28.08
C GLY A 3 3.77 -13.91 -26.68
N ASN A 4 5.05 -14.01 -26.32
CA ASN A 4 5.62 -14.33 -25.02
C ASN A 4 5.33 -13.20 -23.97
N PHE A 5 4.13 -12.62 -24.01
CA PHE A 5 3.80 -11.30 -23.47
C PHE A 5 3.75 -11.26 -21.94
N TYR A 6 3.39 -12.37 -21.30
CA TYR A 6 3.23 -12.45 -19.84
C TYR A 6 4.56 -12.35 -19.07
N GLY A 7 5.63 -13.00 -19.54
CA GLY A 7 6.93 -12.93 -18.86
C GLY A 7 7.59 -11.55 -18.92
N ALA A 8 7.34 -10.79 -20.00
CA ALA A 8 7.83 -9.42 -20.15
C ALA A 8 7.14 -8.45 -19.17
N ASP A 9 5.83 -8.58 -18.99
CA ASP A 9 5.04 -7.74 -18.06
C ASP A 9 5.38 -8.03 -16.58
N VAL A 10 5.47 -9.31 -16.20
CA VAL A 10 5.87 -9.72 -14.83
C VAL A 10 7.26 -9.17 -14.46
N ALA A 11 8.22 -9.20 -15.40
CA ALA A 11 9.55 -8.62 -15.17
C ALA A 11 9.49 -7.10 -14.99
N GLN A 12 8.68 -6.40 -15.79
CA GLN A 12 8.46 -4.95 -15.69
C GLN A 12 7.80 -4.56 -14.36
N LEU A 13 6.79 -5.31 -13.90
CA LEU A 13 6.14 -5.10 -12.60
C LEU A 13 7.14 -5.25 -11.44
N ARG A 14 7.99 -6.29 -11.48
CA ARG A 14 9.05 -6.49 -10.49
C ARG A 14 10.10 -5.38 -10.52
N GLN A 15 10.44 -4.88 -11.71
CA GLN A 15 11.37 -3.76 -11.85
C GLN A 15 10.79 -2.47 -11.27
N LEU A 16 9.54 -2.13 -11.60
CA LEU A 16 8.85 -0.96 -11.05
C LEU A 16 8.73 -1.05 -9.53
N ALA A 17 8.40 -2.23 -8.99
CA ALA A 17 8.34 -2.43 -7.54
C ALA A 17 9.69 -2.15 -6.85
N LYS A 18 10.80 -2.54 -7.46
CA LYS A 18 12.16 -2.24 -6.96
C LYS A 18 12.43 -0.73 -6.99
N GLU A 19 12.06 -0.05 -8.07
CA GLU A 19 12.25 1.39 -8.21
C GLU A 19 11.44 2.19 -7.18
N LEU A 20 10.16 1.82 -6.97
CA LEU A 20 9.33 2.42 -5.92
C LEU A 20 9.91 2.18 -4.53
N SER A 21 10.40 0.97 -4.25
CA SER A 21 11.04 0.64 -2.96
C SER A 21 12.32 1.45 -2.75
N ALA A 22 13.16 1.59 -3.78
CA ALA A 22 14.37 2.41 -3.73
C ALA A 22 14.03 3.90 -3.53
N GLY A 23 13.00 4.40 -4.21
CA GLY A 23 12.48 5.76 -4.06
C GLY A 23 11.96 6.03 -2.65
N ALA A 24 11.21 5.09 -2.07
CA ALA A 24 10.73 5.16 -0.70
C ALA A 24 11.90 5.26 0.30
N ASN A 25 12.90 4.38 0.17
CA ASN A 25 14.08 4.41 1.02
C ASN A 25 14.84 5.75 0.92
N ARG A 26 15.00 6.27 -0.30
CA ARG A 26 15.64 7.58 -0.52
C ARG A 26 14.84 8.72 0.11
N LEU A 27 13.52 8.72 -0.04
CA LEU A 27 12.64 9.75 0.54
C LEU A 27 12.70 9.73 2.07
N ASN A 28 12.71 8.53 2.66
CA ASN A 28 12.85 8.36 4.10
C ASN A 28 14.20 8.89 4.61
N ALA A 29 15.31 8.54 3.93
CA ALA A 29 16.65 9.02 4.27
C ALA A 29 16.74 10.55 4.19
N LEU A 30 16.23 11.15 3.11
CA LEU A 30 16.16 12.60 2.96
C LEU A 30 15.33 13.25 4.07
N GLY A 31 14.19 12.66 4.43
CA GLY A 31 13.34 13.13 5.52
C GLY A 31 14.06 13.12 6.88
N GLN A 32 14.85 12.08 7.15
CA GLN A 32 15.67 12.00 8.35
C GLN A 32 16.79 13.05 8.35
N GLN A 33 17.53 13.17 7.24
CA GLN A 33 18.60 14.17 7.10
C GLN A 33 18.09 15.60 7.28
N LEU A 34 16.95 15.93 6.67
CA LEU A 34 16.33 17.24 6.82
C LEU A 34 15.85 17.45 8.26
N GLY A 35 15.25 16.44 8.88
CA GLY A 35 14.86 16.50 10.28
C GLY A 35 16.02 16.78 11.23
N SER A 36 17.16 16.11 11.05
CA SER A 36 18.38 16.37 11.81
C SER A 36 18.91 17.79 11.58
N SER A 37 18.94 18.25 10.32
CA SER A 37 19.43 19.60 9.97
C SER A 37 18.54 20.71 10.54
N ILE A 38 17.22 20.50 10.54
CA ILE A 38 16.24 21.44 11.10
C ILE A 38 16.36 21.49 12.64
N GLY A 39 16.61 20.34 13.27
CA GLY A 39 16.84 20.23 14.70
C GLY A 39 18.14 20.92 15.16
N SER A 40 19.22 20.78 14.40
CA SER A 40 20.54 21.36 14.72
C SER A 40 20.72 22.82 14.28
N GLY A 41 19.81 23.35 13.46
CA GLY A 41 19.93 24.69 12.88
C GLY A 41 20.09 25.82 13.92
N LEU A 42 21.00 26.76 13.61
CA LEU A 42 21.41 27.88 14.47
C LEU A 42 20.42 29.06 14.50
N TRP A 43 19.40 29.06 13.65
CA TRP A 43 18.28 30.02 13.72
C TRP A 43 17.47 29.85 15.03
N LYS A 44 17.81 30.66 16.02
CA LYS A 44 17.12 30.78 17.30
C LYS A 44 16.07 31.88 17.24
N GLY A 45 14.99 31.73 18.00
CA GLY A 45 13.88 32.68 18.05
C GLY A 45 12.56 32.09 17.58
N ARG A 46 11.50 32.89 17.69
CA ARG A 46 10.10 32.47 17.50
C ARG A 46 9.84 31.80 16.15
N ASP A 47 10.48 32.26 15.08
CA ASP A 47 10.29 31.71 13.73
C ASP A 47 10.94 30.33 13.57
N GLY A 48 12.12 30.12 14.15
CA GLY A 48 12.78 28.82 14.16
C GLY A 48 11.97 27.78 14.94
N ASP A 49 11.44 28.17 16.10
CA ASP A 49 10.61 27.27 16.92
C ASP A 49 9.27 26.95 16.24
N ARG A 50 8.66 27.96 15.59
CA ARG A 50 7.47 27.77 14.78
C ARG A 50 7.73 26.78 13.64
N PHE A 51 8.82 26.96 12.88
CA PHE A 51 9.12 26.06 11.78
C PHE A 51 9.45 24.63 12.24
N ARG A 52 10.19 24.45 13.34
CA ARG A 52 10.43 23.12 13.94
C ARG A 52 9.11 22.44 14.35
N SER A 53 8.17 23.21 14.89
CA SER A 53 6.82 22.73 15.21
C SER A 53 6.05 22.33 13.95
N GLU A 54 6.02 23.18 12.92
CA GLU A 54 5.34 22.87 11.64
C GLU A 54 5.96 21.66 10.92
N TRP A 55 7.30 21.53 10.96
CA TRP A 55 8.03 20.40 10.42
C TRP A 55 7.62 19.08 11.09
N THR A 56 7.66 19.02 12.41
CA THR A 56 7.32 17.81 13.17
C THR A 56 5.82 17.49 13.11
N ALA A 57 4.96 18.51 13.10
CA ALA A 57 3.52 18.37 13.09
C ALA A 57 2.97 17.90 11.74
N SER A 58 3.53 18.38 10.62
CA SER A 58 2.98 18.18 9.28
C SER A 58 4.00 17.57 8.30
N HIS A 59 5.08 18.29 7.98
CA HIS A 59 5.98 17.90 6.88
C HIS A 59 6.62 16.53 7.07
N ALA A 60 7.15 16.25 8.27
CA ALA A 60 7.76 14.96 8.58
C ALA A 60 6.75 13.81 8.53
N LYS A 61 5.47 14.07 8.83
CA LYS A 61 4.40 13.06 8.73
C LYS A 61 4.00 12.82 7.27
N LEU A 62 3.91 13.87 6.47
CA LEU A 62 3.63 13.76 5.03
C LEU A 62 4.70 12.94 4.31
N LEU A 63 5.99 13.18 4.60
CA LEU A 63 7.10 12.40 4.03
C LEU A 63 7.01 10.91 4.41
N ARG A 64 6.71 10.62 5.68
CA ARG A 64 6.50 9.24 6.16
C ARG A 64 5.29 8.58 5.49
N SER A 65 4.19 9.31 5.32
CA SER A 65 3.00 8.83 4.62
C SER A 65 3.28 8.53 3.15
N ALA A 66 4.04 9.39 2.47
CA ALA A 66 4.42 9.18 1.07
C ALA A 66 5.32 7.95 0.93
N THR A 67 6.31 7.80 1.81
CA THR A 67 7.19 6.62 1.88
C THR A 67 6.37 5.34 2.06
N SER A 68 5.46 5.31 3.03
CA SER A 68 4.57 4.17 3.27
C SER A 68 3.67 3.86 2.06
N GLY A 69 3.16 4.89 1.38
CA GLY A 69 2.40 4.72 0.14
C GLY A 69 3.21 4.07 -0.98
N LEU A 70 4.46 4.49 -1.18
CA LEU A 70 5.37 3.91 -2.17
C LEU A 70 5.71 2.46 -1.85
N GLU A 71 5.99 2.14 -0.58
CA GLU A 71 6.23 0.76 -0.14
C GLU A 71 4.99 -0.13 -0.33
N SER A 72 3.80 0.38 0.00
CA SER A 72 2.55 -0.36 -0.20
C SER A 72 2.31 -0.64 -1.68
N ALA A 73 2.52 0.36 -2.55
CA ALA A 73 2.39 0.19 -3.99
C ALA A 73 3.41 -0.85 -4.53
N ALA A 74 4.66 -0.81 -4.06
CA ALA A 74 5.66 -1.80 -4.43
C ALA A 74 5.24 -3.23 -4.03
N ARG A 75 4.70 -3.42 -2.82
CA ARG A 75 4.19 -4.74 -2.39
C ARG A 75 3.04 -5.23 -3.24
N THR A 76 2.10 -4.35 -3.61
CA THR A 76 1.00 -4.70 -4.52
C THR A 76 1.50 -5.13 -5.89
N LEU A 77 2.48 -4.43 -6.46
CA LEU A 77 3.07 -4.80 -7.75
C LEU A 77 3.74 -6.18 -7.71
N LEU A 78 4.45 -6.50 -6.62
CA LEU A 78 5.06 -7.83 -6.43
C LEU A 78 4.01 -8.93 -6.32
N ALA A 79 2.93 -8.69 -5.55
CA ALA A 79 1.83 -9.65 -5.43
C ALA A 79 1.17 -9.91 -6.80
N ASN A 80 0.89 -8.85 -7.56
CA ASN A 80 0.33 -8.98 -8.91
C ASN A 80 1.26 -9.76 -9.85
N ALA A 81 2.57 -9.51 -9.78
CA ALA A 81 3.56 -10.25 -10.56
C ALA A 81 3.57 -11.75 -10.22
N ASP A 82 3.48 -12.09 -8.94
CA ASP A 82 3.46 -13.49 -8.48
C ASP A 82 2.15 -14.20 -8.83
N GLU A 83 1.01 -13.49 -8.85
CA GLU A 83 -0.27 -14.02 -9.31
C GLU A 83 -0.25 -14.33 -10.82
N GLN A 84 0.33 -13.44 -11.63
CA GLN A 84 0.48 -13.66 -13.07
C GLN A 84 1.39 -14.87 -13.39
N GLU A 85 2.50 -15.02 -12.65
CA GLU A 85 3.40 -16.17 -12.78
C GLU A 85 2.67 -17.49 -12.48
N LYS A 86 1.90 -17.53 -11.39
CA LYS A 86 1.11 -18.70 -10.99
C LYS A 86 0.04 -19.05 -12.03
N ALA A 87 -0.70 -18.06 -12.51
CA ALA A 87 -1.73 -18.24 -13.53
C ALA A 87 -1.15 -18.74 -14.86
N SER A 88 0.06 -18.28 -15.21
CA SER A 88 0.77 -18.73 -16.42
C SER A 88 1.29 -20.17 -16.29
N THR A 89 1.72 -20.56 -15.09
CA THR A 89 2.24 -21.92 -14.81
C THR A 89 1.11 -22.96 -14.70
N SER A 90 -0.14 -22.54 -14.43
CA SER A 90 -1.30 -23.43 -14.31
C SER A 90 -2.14 -23.58 -15.60
N GLY A 91 -1.63 -23.10 -16.75
CA GLY A 91 -2.27 -23.29 -18.07
C GLY A 91 -2.35 -24.77 -18.51
N PRO A 92 -3.31 -25.13 -19.39
CA PRO A 92 -3.71 -26.51 -19.66
C PRO A 92 -2.66 -27.29 -20.46
N GLY A 93 -1.65 -27.83 -19.77
CA GLY A 93 -0.56 -28.60 -20.38
C GLY A 93 0.13 -29.60 -19.47
N GLY A 94 -0.40 -29.86 -18.26
CA GLY A 94 0.11 -30.90 -17.36
C GLY A 94 -0.37 -32.29 -17.77
N ALA A 95 0.54 -33.10 -18.32
CA ALA A 95 0.32 -34.41 -18.91
C ALA A 95 -0.31 -35.48 -17.99
N GLY A 96 -1.24 -36.24 -18.58
CA GLY A 96 -1.24 -37.71 -18.62
C GLY A 96 -0.98 -38.49 -17.33
N GLY A 97 -2.06 -38.89 -16.66
CA GLY A 97 -2.08 -40.01 -15.72
C GLY A 97 -3.37 -40.81 -15.92
N SER A 98 -3.32 -41.79 -16.82
CA SER A 98 -4.39 -42.75 -17.10
C SER A 98 -4.82 -43.48 -15.84
N GLY A 99 -6.12 -43.46 -15.53
CA GLY A 99 -6.71 -44.19 -14.42
C GLY A 99 -8.22 -44.14 -14.47
N ALA A 100 -8.79 -44.97 -15.34
CA ALA A 100 -10.22 -45.21 -15.43
C ALA A 100 -10.80 -45.75 -14.10
N GLY A 101 -11.94 -45.21 -13.68
CA GLY A 101 -12.70 -45.71 -12.52
C GLY A 101 -13.74 -44.70 -12.05
N ARG A 102 -14.88 -44.61 -12.75
CA ARG A 102 -16.18 -45.15 -12.30
C ARG A 102 -16.80 -44.36 -11.15
N TRP A 103 -17.90 -43.69 -11.49
CA TRP A 103 -18.97 -43.18 -10.63
C TRP A 103 -19.12 -43.88 -9.27
N GLY A 104 -19.05 -43.10 -8.19
CA GLY A 104 -19.29 -43.55 -6.82
C GLY A 104 -19.84 -42.41 -5.96
N ARG A 105 -21.17 -42.37 -5.84
CA ARG A 105 -21.94 -41.59 -4.87
C ARG A 105 -21.49 -41.91 -3.43
N SER A 106 -21.51 -40.87 -2.58
CA SER A 106 -21.59 -40.88 -1.10
C SER A 106 -20.35 -41.20 -0.25
N GLY A 107 -20.16 -40.39 0.79
CA GLY A 107 -19.21 -40.62 1.90
C GLY A 107 -18.56 -39.33 2.38
N ARG A 108 -19.24 -38.51 3.19
CA ARG A 108 -18.92 -38.35 4.64
C ARG A 108 -17.44 -38.53 4.98
N GLY A 109 -16.77 -37.45 5.39
CA GLY A 109 -15.62 -37.54 6.31
C GLY A 109 -14.42 -36.67 5.99
N TRP A 110 -14.48 -35.37 6.32
CA TRP A 110 -13.27 -34.61 6.70
C TRP A 110 -13.51 -33.97 8.08
N ARG A 111 -13.66 -34.82 9.10
CA ARG A 111 -13.32 -34.47 10.48
C ARG A 111 -11.87 -34.89 10.67
N ASP A 112 -10.95 -33.94 10.51
CA ASP A 112 -9.92 -33.61 11.49
C ASP A 112 -8.86 -32.72 10.83
N ARG A 113 -8.90 -31.42 11.14
CA ARG A 113 -7.66 -30.66 11.22
C ARG A 113 -7.80 -29.61 12.32
N ARG A 114 -7.19 -29.96 13.45
CA ARG A 114 -7.01 -29.17 14.66
C ARG A 114 -6.59 -27.73 14.35
N GLY A 115 -7.51 -26.81 14.62
CA GLY A 115 -7.32 -25.66 15.52
C GLY A 115 -6.37 -24.53 15.10
N TRP A 116 -6.91 -23.53 14.40
CA TRP A 116 -6.57 -22.12 14.68
C TRP A 116 -7.81 -21.48 15.32
N ARG A 117 -7.70 -21.10 16.60
CA ARG A 117 -8.79 -20.49 17.39
C ARG A 117 -8.34 -19.09 17.85
N ASP A 118 -8.99 -18.05 17.34
CA ASP A 118 -8.97 -16.71 17.96
C ASP A 118 -10.08 -16.61 19.03
N ARG A 119 -9.85 -15.77 20.03
CA ARG A 119 -10.55 -15.60 21.31
C ARG A 119 -11.97 -14.99 21.19
N ARG A 120 -12.57 -14.93 20.00
CA ARG A 120 -13.92 -14.32 19.77
C ARG A 120 -14.89 -15.12 18.91
N GLY A 121 -14.74 -16.45 18.83
CA GLY A 121 -15.89 -17.37 18.64
C GLY A 121 -16.78 -17.18 17.40
N LYS A 122 -16.31 -16.63 16.28
CA LYS A 122 -17.06 -16.59 15.01
C LYS A 122 -16.25 -17.29 13.91
N ARG A 123 -16.88 -18.28 13.26
CA ARG A 123 -16.35 -18.96 12.08
C ARG A 123 -16.43 -17.98 10.90
N ALA A 124 -15.30 -17.64 10.28
CA ALA A 124 -15.30 -16.95 8.99
C ALA A 124 -15.75 -17.95 7.91
N GLY A 125 -16.80 -17.60 7.16
CA GLY A 125 -17.19 -18.31 5.95
C GLY A 125 -16.18 -18.05 4.80
N PRO A 126 -16.27 -18.80 3.70
CA PRO A 126 -15.30 -18.74 2.59
C PRO A 126 -15.35 -17.46 1.74
N ASP A 127 -16.22 -16.50 2.05
CA ASP A 127 -16.42 -15.30 1.23
C ASP A 127 -15.69 -14.10 1.84
N GLY A 128 -14.37 -14.08 1.63
CA GLY A 128 -13.46 -13.07 2.19
C GLY A 128 -13.32 -11.80 1.37
N TYR A 129 -14.42 -11.10 1.06
CA TYR A 129 -14.35 -9.72 0.52
C TYR A 129 -15.47 -8.83 1.08
N PRO A 130 -15.18 -7.77 1.84
CA PRO A 130 -16.16 -6.73 2.10
C PRO A 130 -16.28 -5.80 0.88
N HIS A 131 -17.47 -5.77 0.29
CA HIS A 131 -17.92 -4.75 -0.64
C HIS A 131 -17.85 -3.36 0.02
N ARG A 132 -17.02 -2.46 -0.51
CA ARG A 132 -17.03 -1.04 -0.13
C ARG A 132 -18.10 -0.30 -0.93
N HIS A 133 -19.34 -0.40 -0.48
CA HIS A 133 -20.34 0.63 -0.73
C HIS A 133 -20.67 1.29 0.62
N ASP A 134 -20.77 2.61 0.59
CA ASP A 134 -21.20 3.48 1.70
C ASP A 134 -20.22 3.74 2.85
N ALA A 135 -19.28 4.67 2.61
CA ALA A 135 -18.89 5.67 3.62
C ALA A 135 -18.02 6.79 2.99
N CYS A 136 -18.65 7.80 2.38
CA CYS A 136 -18.11 9.18 2.33
C CYS A 136 -19.14 10.15 1.69
N ARG A 137 -20.25 10.42 2.41
CA ARG A 137 -21.14 11.54 2.09
C ARG A 137 -21.58 12.27 3.35
N ALA A 138 -20.68 13.04 3.95
CA ALA A 138 -21.02 14.17 4.82
C ALA A 138 -19.77 14.98 5.18
N ALA A 139 -19.54 16.09 4.50
CA ALA A 139 -19.08 17.36 5.07
C ALA A 139 -18.79 18.35 3.93
N ARG A 140 -19.84 19.09 3.54
CA ARG A 140 -19.75 20.30 2.72
C ARG A 140 -18.99 21.37 3.50
N LEU A 141 -17.91 21.87 2.92
CA LEU A 141 -17.20 23.08 3.35
C LEU A 141 -18.04 24.33 3.05
N PRO A 142 -18.16 25.31 3.96
CA PRO A 142 -18.44 26.68 3.57
C PRO A 142 -17.17 27.41 3.11
N ALA A 143 -17.39 28.30 2.15
CA ALA A 143 -16.41 28.95 1.31
C ALA A 143 -15.66 30.11 2.00
N LYS A 144 -14.37 30.24 1.63
CA LYS A 144 -13.68 31.45 1.16
C LYS A 144 -13.86 32.78 1.95
N ARG A 145 -12.67 33.35 2.26
CA ARG A 145 -12.26 34.78 2.21
C ARG A 145 -12.52 35.64 3.46
N ARG A 146 -11.43 36.17 4.03
CA ARG A 146 -10.90 37.51 3.69
C ARG A 146 -9.55 37.74 4.37
N VAL A 147 -8.55 38.06 3.57
CA VAL A 147 -7.27 38.66 3.98
C VAL A 147 -7.50 40.19 4.04
N PRO A 148 -7.16 40.90 5.13
CA PRO A 148 -7.15 42.36 5.11
C PRO A 148 -5.87 42.88 4.42
N PRO A 149 -5.96 43.97 3.63
CA PRO A 149 -4.80 44.56 2.98
C PRO A 149 -3.90 45.31 3.98
N VAL A 150 -2.59 45.10 3.86
CA VAL A 150 -1.57 45.95 4.48
C VAL A 150 -1.43 47.20 3.62
N GLY A 151 -1.78 48.36 4.18
CA GLY A 151 -1.57 49.69 3.61
C GLY A 151 -0.57 50.52 4.47
N PRO A 152 0.05 51.57 3.90
CA PRO A 152 1.44 51.93 4.20
C PRO A 152 1.63 53.17 5.10
N GLY A 153 2.78 53.20 5.79
CA GLY A 153 3.68 54.37 5.94
C GLY A 153 3.26 55.62 6.74
N LYS A 154 3.87 55.76 7.94
CA LYS A 154 4.58 56.95 8.50
C LYS A 154 3.82 58.29 8.67
N PRO A 155 4.33 59.29 9.42
CA PRO A 155 5.70 59.56 9.93
C PRO A 155 6.07 58.89 11.26
#